data_AF-A0A7U5RYE2-F1
#
_entry.id   AF-A0A7U5RYE2-F1
#
_cell.length_a   1.000
_cell.length_b   1.000
_cell.length_c   1.000
_cell.angle_alpha   90.00
_cell.angle_beta   90.00
_cell.angle_gamma   90.00
#
_symmetry.space_group_name_H-M   'P 1'
#
loop_
_entity.id
_entity.type
_entity.pdbx_description
1 polymer ?
#
loop_
_entity_poly.entity_id
_entity_poly.type
_entity_poly.pdbx_seq_one_letter_code
_entity_poly.pdbx_strand_id
1 'polypeptide(L)'
;MELETQPQPGRATISANKAHRLLGYDRRTIQKMIVAGTLQGGARPGKQRRWYVYLDQFEQNPPPPASKPSPTDYAAVVEENNQLRAGLISANEENALLRAAHAEILDAVASHRAAIDDALQGADAFRQAFAKSETGWQHLSKAISLYNSALGQYTTPGDLSALER
;
A
#
# COMPACT_ATOMS: atom_id res chain seq x y z
N MET A 1 -19.32 29.11 -21.02
CA MET A 1 -19.72 28.99 -19.61
C MET A 1 -20.91 28.05 -19.57
N GLU A 2 -20.79 26.92 -18.87
CA GLU A 2 -21.85 25.92 -18.80
C GLU A 2 -22.98 26.45 -17.90
N LEU A 3 -24.19 26.52 -18.45
CA LEU A 3 -25.37 26.93 -17.71
C LEU A 3 -25.81 25.78 -16.81
N GLU A 4 -25.94 26.03 -15.52
CA GLU A 4 -26.43 25.04 -14.57
C GLU A 4 -27.89 24.66 -14.91
N THR A 5 -28.13 23.38 -15.19
CA THR A 5 -29.45 22.88 -15.62
C THR A 5 -30.30 22.35 -14.47
N GLN A 6 -29.69 22.04 -13.33
CA GLN A 6 -30.36 21.59 -12.11
C GLN A 6 -29.82 22.35 -10.90
N PRO A 7 -30.67 22.82 -9.99
CA PRO A 7 -30.23 23.52 -8.80
C PRO A 7 -29.47 22.58 -7.87
N GLN A 8 -28.45 23.10 -7.17
CA GLN A 8 -27.70 22.36 -6.16
C GLN A 8 -28.63 21.88 -5.03
N PRO A 9 -28.55 20.60 -4.64
CA PRO A 9 -29.33 20.08 -3.53
C PRO A 9 -28.93 20.81 -2.24
N GLY A 10 -29.91 21.36 -1.52
CA GLY A 10 -29.70 22.07 -0.26
C GLY A 10 -29.59 23.60 -0.36
N ARG A 11 -29.46 24.20 -1.55
CA ARG A 11 -29.51 25.67 -1.70
C ARG A 11 -30.92 26.15 -2.07
N ALA A 12 -31.43 27.14 -1.32
CA ALA A 12 -32.71 27.77 -1.62
C ALA A 12 -32.63 28.55 -2.95
N THR A 13 -33.59 28.33 -3.85
CA THR A 13 -33.65 29.00 -5.16
C THR A 13 -34.92 29.83 -5.30
N ILE A 14 -34.82 30.98 -5.94
CA ILE A 14 -35.96 31.80 -6.37
C ILE A 14 -36.05 31.87 -7.89
N SER A 15 -37.26 32.10 -8.42
CA SER A 15 -37.44 32.33 -9.85
C SER A 15 -36.88 33.69 -10.26
N ALA A 16 -36.44 33.83 -11.51
CA ALA A 16 -36.01 35.11 -12.07
C ALA A 16 -37.12 36.19 -12.00
N ASN A 17 -38.40 35.79 -11.99
CA ASN A 17 -39.51 36.72 -11.80
C ASN A 17 -39.55 37.30 -10.38
N LYS A 18 -39.24 36.48 -9.37
CA LYS A 18 -39.15 36.95 -7.99
C LYS A 18 -37.87 37.76 -7.77
N ALA A 19 -36.77 37.34 -8.39
CA ALA A 19 -35.48 38.02 -8.33
C ALA A 19 -35.53 39.46 -8.89
N HIS A 20 -36.28 39.70 -9.97
CA HIS A 20 -36.41 41.04 -10.55
C HIS A 20 -37.08 42.04 -9.59
N ARG A 21 -37.98 41.56 -8.72
CA ARG A 21 -38.63 42.41 -7.71
C ARG A 21 -37.71 42.70 -6.54
N LEU A 22 -36.84 41.76 -6.19
CA LEU A 22 -35.89 41.90 -5.09
C LEU A 22 -34.70 42.79 -5.46
N LEU A 23 -34.19 42.66 -6.69
CA LEU A 23 -33.01 43.38 -7.16
C LEU A 23 -33.32 44.72 -7.85
N GLY A 24 -34.56 44.96 -8.28
CA GLY A 24 -34.93 46.14 -9.05
C GLY A 24 -34.42 46.16 -10.51
N TYR A 25 -33.77 45.09 -10.97
CA TYR A 25 -33.33 44.94 -12.37
C TYR A 25 -34.40 44.32 -13.26
N ASP A 26 -34.38 44.62 -14.56
CA ASP A 26 -35.23 43.95 -15.54
C ASP A 26 -34.89 42.45 -15.66
N ARG A 27 -35.89 41.63 -15.96
CA ARG A 27 -35.76 40.18 -16.13
C ARG A 27 -34.74 39.82 -17.20
N ARG A 28 -34.63 40.60 -18.29
CA ARG A 28 -33.61 40.36 -19.33
C ARG A 28 -32.19 40.61 -18.82
N THR A 29 -32.03 41.62 -17.97
CA THR A 29 -30.73 41.93 -17.33
C THR A 29 -30.31 40.79 -16.41
N ILE A 30 -31.22 40.24 -15.62
CA ILE A 30 -30.93 39.10 -14.74
C ILE A 30 -30.52 37.86 -15.55
N GLN A 31 -31.18 37.60 -16.68
CA GLN A 31 -30.77 36.51 -17.57
C GLN A 31 -29.36 36.72 -18.14
N LYS A 32 -29.05 37.93 -18.59
CA LYS A 32 -27.69 38.28 -19.04
C LYS A 32 -26.66 38.08 -17.94
N MET A 33 -27.00 38.46 -16.70
CA MET A 33 -26.13 38.31 -15.53
C MET A 33 -25.88 36.85 -15.15
N ILE A 34 -26.88 35.98 -15.29
CA ILE A 34 -26.71 34.53 -15.10
C ILE A 34 -25.80 33.95 -16.20
N VAL A 35 -26.02 34.34 -17.45
CA VAL A 35 -25.20 33.87 -18.59
C VAL A 35 -23.75 34.40 -18.51
N ALA A 36 -23.58 35.63 -18.04
CA ALA A 36 -22.26 36.25 -17.83
C ALA A 36 -21.54 35.72 -16.58
N GLY A 37 -22.21 34.95 -15.73
CA GLY A 37 -21.66 34.41 -14.48
C GLY A 37 -21.57 35.43 -13.34
N THR A 38 -22.15 36.63 -13.48
CA THR A 38 -22.18 37.64 -12.40
C THR A 38 -23.23 37.31 -11.33
N LEU A 39 -24.24 36.52 -11.66
CA LEU A 39 -25.21 35.94 -10.70
C LEU A 39 -25.13 34.42 -10.76
N GLN A 40 -25.02 33.76 -9.61
CA GLN A 40 -25.04 32.30 -9.57
C GLN A 40 -26.48 31.82 -9.76
N GLY A 41 -26.71 31.04 -10.81
CA GLY A 41 -28.04 30.58 -11.14
C GLY A 41 -28.02 29.74 -12.39
N GLY A 42 -29.19 29.27 -12.76
CA GLY A 42 -29.33 28.32 -13.85
C GLY A 42 -30.65 28.44 -14.58
N ALA A 43 -30.79 27.60 -15.60
CA ALA A 43 -32.01 27.50 -16.39
C ALA A 43 -32.47 26.04 -16.38
N ARG A 44 -33.61 25.78 -15.73
CA ARG A 44 -34.21 24.45 -15.75
C ARG A 44 -34.72 24.14 -17.17
N PRO A 45 -34.34 22.99 -17.77
CA PRO A 45 -34.84 22.57 -19.07
C PRO A 45 -36.34 22.21 -18.98
N GLY A 46 -37.12 22.59 -20.01
CA GLY A 46 -38.56 22.36 -20.11
C GLY A 46 -39.14 23.01 -21.38
N LYS A 47 -40.46 22.91 -21.60
CA LYS A 47 -41.16 23.50 -22.78
C LYS A 47 -40.89 25.01 -22.94
N GLN A 48 -40.63 25.69 -21.83
CA GLN A 48 -40.04 27.03 -21.77
C GLN A 48 -38.94 27.03 -20.69
N ARG A 49 -37.78 27.62 -20.99
CA ARG A 49 -36.66 27.72 -20.04
C ARG A 49 -37.06 28.53 -18.80
N ARG A 50 -36.98 27.91 -17.63
CA ARG A 50 -37.29 28.56 -16.35
C ARG A 50 -35.99 28.92 -15.63
N TRP A 51 -35.70 30.22 -15.61
CA TRP A 51 -34.52 30.79 -14.97
C TRP A 51 -34.70 30.88 -13.45
N TYR A 52 -33.68 30.48 -12.71
CA TYR A 52 -33.61 30.56 -11.25
C TYR A 52 -32.28 31.17 -10.78
N VAL A 53 -32.31 31.78 -9.60
CA VAL A 53 -31.15 32.36 -8.91
C VAL A 53 -31.13 31.84 -7.48
N TYR A 54 -29.95 31.62 -6.91
CA TYR A 54 -29.84 31.20 -5.50
C TYR A 54 -30.14 32.36 -4.55
N LEU A 55 -30.89 32.07 -3.49
CA LEU A 55 -31.41 33.06 -2.55
C LEU A 55 -30.32 33.58 -1.60
N ASP A 56 -29.33 32.75 -1.33
CA ASP A 56 -28.17 33.06 -0.49
C ASP A 56 -27.32 34.22 -1.02
N GLN A 57 -27.39 34.54 -2.32
CA GLN A 57 -26.77 35.74 -2.88
C GLN A 57 -27.47 37.05 -2.47
N PHE A 58 -28.75 36.97 -2.10
CA PHE A 58 -29.53 38.11 -1.62
C PHE A 58 -29.53 38.21 -0.10
N GLU A 59 -29.37 37.07 0.58
CA GLU A 59 -29.13 36.97 2.02
C GLU A 59 -27.65 37.10 2.38
N GLN A 60 -26.78 37.39 1.41
CA GLN A 60 -25.52 38.08 1.67
C GLN A 60 -25.85 39.47 2.23
N ASN A 61 -26.25 39.49 3.50
CA ASN A 61 -25.61 40.39 4.44
C ASN A 61 -24.12 40.37 4.03
N PRO A 62 -23.53 41.51 3.62
CA PRO A 62 -22.09 41.52 3.38
C PRO A 62 -21.47 40.80 4.57
N PRO A 63 -20.54 39.84 4.40
CA PRO A 63 -19.88 39.24 5.55
C PRO A 63 -19.51 40.43 6.43
N PRO A 64 -19.99 40.49 7.69
CA PRO A 64 -19.80 41.66 8.54
C PRO A 64 -18.33 42.05 8.36
N PRO A 65 -18.04 43.29 7.96
CA PRO A 65 -16.79 43.67 7.30
C PRO A 65 -15.68 42.97 8.05
N ALA A 66 -15.09 41.93 7.41
CA ALA A 66 -14.36 40.89 8.13
C ALA A 66 -13.53 41.59 9.19
N SER A 67 -13.94 41.45 10.46
CA SER A 67 -13.31 42.16 11.57
C SER A 67 -11.85 41.83 11.38
N LYS A 68 -11.01 42.82 11.07
CA LYS A 68 -9.60 42.57 10.75
C LYS A 68 -9.11 41.63 11.85
N PRO A 69 -8.65 40.41 11.51
CA PRO A 69 -8.34 39.41 12.52
C PRO A 69 -7.47 40.11 13.55
N SER A 70 -7.89 40.03 14.81
CA SER A 70 -7.15 40.73 15.84
C SER A 70 -5.72 40.16 15.82
N PRO A 71 -4.69 40.96 16.14
CA PRO A 71 -3.32 40.45 16.19
C PRO A 71 -3.19 39.16 17.03
N THR A 72 -4.06 39.03 18.03
CA THR A 72 -4.29 37.84 18.87
C THR A 72 -4.82 36.62 18.09
N ASP A 73 -5.79 36.79 17.20
CA ASP A 73 -6.32 35.69 16.37
C ASP A 73 -5.26 35.18 15.38
N TYR A 74 -4.47 36.09 14.81
CA TYR A 74 -3.37 35.73 13.92
C TYR A 74 -2.27 34.96 14.67
N ALA A 75 -1.93 35.39 15.89
CA ALA A 75 -0.96 34.69 16.73
C ALA A 75 -1.42 33.26 17.07
N ALA A 76 -2.70 33.07 17.42
CA ALA A 76 -3.28 31.76 17.71
C ALA A 76 -3.23 30.83 16.49
N VAL A 77 -3.57 31.31 15.29
CA VAL A 77 -3.52 30.52 14.06
C VAL A 77 -2.09 30.17 13.64
N VAL A 78 -1.12 31.06 13.89
CA VAL A 78 0.30 30.78 13.63
C VAL A 78 0.80 29.72 14.61
N GLU A 79 0.42 29.79 15.88
CA GLU A 79 0.77 28.79 16.88
C GLU A 79 0.19 27.42 16.54
N GLU A 80 -1.09 27.36 16.17
CA GLU A 80 -1.74 26.12 15.71
C GLU A 80 -1.05 25.56 14.47
N ASN A 81 -0.72 26.40 13.48
CA ASN A 81 0.03 25.95 12.29
C ASN A 81 1.41 25.40 12.67
N ASN A 82 2.10 26.01 13.62
CA ASN A 82 3.41 25.54 14.07
C ASN A 82 3.28 24.19 14.79
N GLN A 83 2.26 24.01 15.62
CA GLN A 83 1.98 22.74 16.29
C GLN A 83 1.63 21.64 15.28
N LEU A 84 0.78 21.93 14.29
CA LEU A 84 0.43 20.98 13.24
C LEU A 84 1.64 20.61 12.38
N ARG A 85 2.50 21.57 12.04
CA ARG A 85 3.75 21.31 11.31
C ARG A 85 4.71 20.44 12.12
N ALA A 86 4.86 20.71 13.41
CA ALA A 86 5.68 19.88 14.30
C ALA A 86 5.13 18.46 14.39
N GLY A 87 3.81 18.30 14.53
CA GLY A 87 3.14 16.99 14.52
C GLY A 87 3.34 16.23 13.22
N LEU A 88 3.26 16.90 12.07
CA LEU A 88 3.51 16.30 10.76
C LEU A 88 4.96 15.83 10.60
N ILE A 89 5.94 16.60 11.10
CA ILE A 89 7.35 16.19 11.06
C ILE A 89 7.54 14.93 11.92
N SER A 90 7.03 14.93 13.16
CA SER A 90 7.11 13.76 14.06
C SER A 90 6.47 12.52 13.43
N ALA A 91 5.27 12.65 12.86
CA ALA A 91 4.57 11.54 12.22
C ALA A 91 5.32 11.02 10.98
N ASN A 92 5.97 11.90 10.22
CA ASN A 92 6.78 11.49 9.07
C ASN A 92 8.05 10.75 9.49
N GLU A 93 8.70 11.20 10.58
CA GLU A 93 9.87 10.53 11.14
C GLU A 93 9.51 9.13 11.69
N GLU A 94 8.40 9.00 12.41
CA GLU A 94 7.89 7.71 12.87
C GLU A 94 7.58 6.77 11.70
N ASN A 95 6.95 7.28 10.63
CA ASN A 95 6.71 6.49 9.43
C ASN A 95 8.00 6.06 8.73
N ALA A 96 9.03 6.91 8.71
CA ALA A 96 10.33 6.56 8.15
C ALA A 96 11.00 5.45 8.97
N LEU A 97 10.98 5.56 10.30
CA LEU A 97 11.51 4.55 11.21
C LEU A 97 10.76 3.22 11.09
N LEU A 98 9.43 3.25 11.02
CA LEU A 98 8.61 2.04 10.88
C LEU A 98 8.87 1.33 9.55
N ARG A 99 9.07 2.08 8.46
CA ARG A 99 9.45 1.51 7.16
C ARG A 99 10.84 0.87 7.20
N ALA A 100 11.80 1.50 7.87
CA ALA A 100 13.14 0.94 8.04
C ALA A 100 13.10 -0.37 8.85
N ALA A 101 12.39 -0.39 9.99
CA ALA A 101 12.21 -1.59 10.80
C ALA A 101 11.49 -2.72 10.03
N HIS A 102 10.48 -2.37 9.22
CA HIS A 102 9.79 -3.36 8.40
C HIS A 102 10.71 -3.95 7.31
N ALA A 103 11.56 -3.12 6.68
CA ALA A 103 12.55 -3.60 5.73
C ALA A 103 13.55 -4.56 6.38
N GLU A 104 14.01 -4.27 7.60
CA GLU A 104 14.90 -5.13 8.38
C GLU A 104 14.25 -6.47 8.73
N ILE A 105 12.97 -6.48 9.11
CA ILE A 105 12.23 -7.72 9.37
C ILE A 105 12.13 -8.59 8.09
N LEU A 106 11.85 -7.97 6.95
CA LEU A 106 11.77 -8.70 5.68
C LEU A 106 13.12 -9.32 5.29
N ASP A 107 14.21 -8.58 5.49
CA ASP A 107 15.56 -9.07 5.24
C ASP A 107 15.93 -10.22 6.20
N ALA A 108 15.60 -10.09 7.49
CA ALA A 108 15.80 -11.14 8.48
C ALA A 108 15.02 -12.42 8.13
N VAL A 109 13.78 -12.30 7.64
CA VAL A 109 12.98 -13.44 7.18
C VAL A 109 13.61 -14.09 5.94
N ALA A 110 14.12 -13.29 4.99
CA ALA A 110 14.79 -13.82 3.82
C ALA A 110 16.08 -14.57 4.19
N SER A 111 16.92 -13.99 5.05
CA SER A 111 18.12 -14.63 5.59
C SER A 111 17.80 -15.92 6.35
N HIS A 112 16.72 -15.94 7.15
CA HIS A 112 16.33 -17.13 7.88
C HIS A 112 15.88 -18.26 6.95
N ARG A 113 15.15 -17.94 5.87
CA ARG A 113 14.78 -18.93 4.85
C ARG A 113 15.99 -19.51 4.15
N ALA A 114 16.94 -18.67 3.74
CA ALA A 114 18.19 -19.13 3.14
C ALA A 114 18.96 -20.06 4.09
N ALA A 115 19.05 -19.72 5.37
CA ALA A 115 19.71 -20.57 6.37
C ALA A 115 19.01 -21.93 6.55
N ILE A 116 17.67 -21.98 6.48
CA ILE A 116 16.92 -23.23 6.51
C ILE A 116 17.23 -24.08 5.26
N ASP A 117 17.21 -23.46 4.08
CA ASP A 117 17.51 -24.15 2.83
C ASP A 117 18.93 -24.75 2.84
N ASP A 118 19.92 -23.99 3.31
CA ASP A 118 21.29 -24.47 3.48
C ASP A 118 21.38 -25.63 4.49
N ALA A 119 20.65 -25.57 5.60
CA ALA A 119 20.61 -26.64 6.58
C ALA A 119 20.01 -27.94 6.00
N LEU A 120 18.95 -27.82 5.19
CA LEU A 120 18.33 -28.95 4.50
C LEU A 120 19.29 -29.56 3.47
N GLN A 121 19.96 -28.72 2.67
CA GLN A 121 20.99 -29.18 1.72
C GLN A 121 22.14 -29.90 2.44
N GLY A 122 22.60 -29.35 3.58
CA GLY A 122 23.60 -29.99 4.42
C GLY A 122 23.16 -31.35 4.93
N ALA A 123 21.92 -31.48 5.41
CA ALA A 123 21.36 -32.75 5.86
C ALA A 123 21.29 -33.81 4.73
N ASP A 124 20.90 -33.40 3.53
CA ASP A 124 20.89 -34.28 2.36
C ASP A 124 22.31 -34.71 1.94
N ALA A 125 23.28 -33.79 1.98
CA ALA A 125 24.68 -34.11 1.74
C ALA A 125 25.23 -35.12 2.75
N PHE A 126 24.91 -34.97 4.03
CA PHE A 126 25.25 -35.96 5.06
C PHE A 126 24.62 -37.32 4.76
N ARG A 127 23.32 -37.37 4.41
CA ARG A 127 22.64 -38.62 4.06
C ARG A 127 23.34 -39.33 2.90
N GLN A 128 23.72 -38.59 1.85
CA GLN A 128 24.45 -39.14 0.70
C GLN A 128 25.85 -39.63 1.08
N ALA A 129 26.57 -38.90 1.95
CA ALA A 129 27.88 -39.31 2.43
C ALA A 129 27.81 -40.62 3.22
N PHE A 130 26.80 -40.80 4.08
CA PHE A 130 26.56 -42.06 4.79
C PHE A 130 26.26 -43.21 3.85
N ALA A 131 25.40 -43.01 2.84
CA ALA A 131 25.12 -44.05 1.85
C ALA A 131 26.39 -44.48 1.09
N LYS A 132 27.24 -43.52 0.69
CA LYS A 132 28.53 -43.81 0.06
C LYS A 132 29.47 -44.58 1.01
N SER A 133 29.54 -44.18 2.28
CA SER A 133 30.34 -44.87 3.30
C SER A 133 29.91 -46.33 3.45
N GLU A 134 28.59 -46.59 3.54
CA GLU A 134 28.04 -47.94 3.63
C GLU A 134 28.43 -48.80 2.42
N THR A 135 28.29 -48.27 1.20
CA THR A 135 28.74 -48.99 -0.01
C THR A 135 30.26 -49.27 0.02
N GLY A 136 31.07 -48.33 0.51
CA GLY A 136 32.51 -48.51 0.70
C GLY A 136 32.82 -49.65 1.67
N TRP A 137 32.09 -49.73 2.79
CA TRP A 137 32.21 -50.83 3.75
C TRP A 137 31.83 -52.18 3.15
N GLN A 138 30.77 -52.23 2.33
CA GLN A 138 30.38 -53.46 1.60
C GLN A 138 31.46 -53.91 0.62
N HIS A 139 32.10 -52.97 -0.09
CA HIS A 139 33.23 -53.30 -0.98
C HIS A 139 34.44 -53.82 -0.21
N LEU A 140 34.78 -53.18 0.91
CA LEU A 140 35.91 -53.57 1.74
C LEU A 140 35.69 -54.95 2.39
N SER A 141 34.50 -55.22 2.92
CA SER A 141 34.17 -56.53 3.48
C SER A 141 34.22 -57.63 2.43
N LYS A 142 33.72 -57.35 1.21
CA LYS A 142 33.85 -58.26 0.07
C LYS A 142 35.32 -58.53 -0.28
N ALA A 143 36.15 -57.49 -0.35
CA ALA A 143 37.59 -57.65 -0.62
C ALA A 143 38.28 -58.52 0.43
N ILE A 144 37.99 -58.30 1.72
CA ILE A 144 38.51 -59.14 2.82
C ILE A 144 38.05 -60.60 2.66
N SER A 145 36.78 -60.83 2.34
CA SER A 145 36.26 -62.19 2.15
C SER A 145 36.95 -62.94 1.00
N LEU A 146 37.20 -62.24 -0.12
CA LEU A 146 37.92 -62.79 -1.27
C LEU A 146 39.37 -63.11 -0.92
N TYR A 147 40.04 -62.22 -0.18
CA TYR A 147 41.40 -62.43 0.27
C TYR A 147 41.53 -63.63 1.20
N ASN A 148 40.62 -63.76 2.18
CA ASN A 148 40.59 -64.91 3.09
C ASN A 148 40.29 -66.23 2.34
N SER A 149 39.39 -66.20 1.36
CA SER A 149 39.10 -67.37 0.52
C SER A 149 40.33 -67.79 -0.30
N ALA A 150 41.04 -66.84 -0.90
CA ALA A 150 42.28 -67.11 -1.62
C ALA A 150 43.36 -67.70 -0.70
N LEU A 151 43.58 -67.09 0.48
CA LEU A 151 44.51 -67.64 1.47
C LEU A 151 44.14 -69.06 1.91
N GLY A 152 42.86 -69.34 2.16
CA GLY A 152 42.38 -70.67 2.51
C GLY A 152 42.69 -71.71 1.42
N GLN A 153 42.61 -71.34 0.14
CA GLN A 153 43.00 -72.23 -0.96
C GLN A 153 44.50 -72.55 -0.96
N TYR A 154 45.35 -71.64 -0.47
CA TYR A 154 46.80 -71.85 -0.39
C TYR A 154 47.25 -72.53 0.93
N THR A 155 46.50 -72.37 2.02
CA THR A 155 46.89 -72.89 3.35
C THR A 155 46.22 -74.21 3.72
N THR A 156 45.11 -74.58 3.08
CA THR A 156 44.53 -75.91 3.22
C THR A 156 45.16 -76.80 2.13
N PRO A 157 46.00 -77.77 2.46
CA PRO A 157 46.45 -78.74 1.48
C PRO A 157 45.21 -79.46 0.95
N GLY A 158 44.99 -79.38 -0.36
CA GLY A 158 44.11 -80.32 -1.03
C GLY A 158 44.61 -81.73 -0.71
N ASP A 159 43.74 -82.52 -0.07
CA ASP A 159 43.94 -83.91 0.34
C ASP A 159 44.92 -84.19 1.50
N LEU A 160 44.36 -84.34 2.71
CA LEU A 160 44.97 -85.14 3.79
C LEU A 160 45.21 -86.60 3.38
N SER A 161 44.54 -87.09 2.32
CA SER A 161 44.81 -88.42 1.75
C SER A 161 46.17 -88.54 1.06
N ALA A 162 46.88 -87.43 0.82
CA ALA A 162 48.25 -87.44 0.31
C ALA A 162 49.32 -87.64 1.41
N LEU A 163 48.95 -87.55 2.69
CA LEU A 163 49.85 -87.68 3.85
C LEU A 163 49.79 -89.06 4.54
N GLU A 164 48.88 -89.95 4.13
CA GLU A 164 48.83 -91.35 4.57
C GLU A 164 49.37 -92.29 3.48
N ARG A 165 50.71 -92.41 3.38
CA ARG A 165 51.39 -93.54 2.75
C ARG A 165 52.62 -93.95 3.54
#